data_AF-A0AAV6WMV7-F1
#
_entry.id   AF-A0AAV6WMV7-F1
#
_cell.length_a   1.000
_cell.length_b   1.000
_cell.length_c   1.000
_cell.angle_alpha   90.00
_cell.angle_beta   90.00
_cell.angle_gamma   90.00
#
_symmetry.space_group_name_H-M   'P 1'
#
loop_
_entity.id
_entity.type
_entity.pdbx_description
1 polymer ?
#
loop_
_entity_poly.entity_id
_entity_poly.type
_entity_poly.pdbx_seq_one_letter_code
_entity_poly.pdbx_strand_id
1 'polypeptide(L)'
;MLTSATFASMADNILVSGITFVNSYNYPPRKGGNPVMPALAAKISGDKSAFYECSFLGYQDTLLDDQGRHYFKQCTIVGATDFIFGGGQSIYEKCTISVNTGTLDPGSTGFIAAQARARPNDPSGFVFKQCIVNGNGKTFLGRAWKPYSRAIYYESFFSNIVVSQGWDAWNYNVFMVVLIRNQITFAENQCQGPGSNKSNRIKWEKNLSPQEWQSFTSNSYIDNEGWIQRLPLKIL
;
A
#
# COMPACT_ATOMS: atom_id res chain seq x y z
N MET A 1 -8.84 -17.39 -4.61
CA MET A 1 -9.15 -15.94 -4.50
C MET A 1 -8.76 -15.18 -5.77
N LEU A 2 -9.13 -15.69 -6.96
CA LEU A 2 -8.76 -15.09 -8.26
C LEU A 2 -9.97 -14.49 -9.01
N THR A 3 -11.19 -14.59 -8.46
CA THR A 3 -12.44 -14.34 -9.19
C THR A 3 -13.18 -13.06 -8.78
N SER A 4 -12.74 -12.34 -7.75
CA SER A 4 -13.47 -11.15 -7.26
C SER A 4 -13.00 -9.82 -7.87
N ALA A 5 -11.91 -9.80 -8.64
CA ALA A 5 -11.38 -8.57 -9.21
C ALA A 5 -12.32 -7.99 -10.28
N THR A 6 -12.70 -6.72 -10.14
CA THR A 6 -13.47 -6.01 -11.18
C THR A 6 -12.63 -5.77 -12.43
N PHE A 7 -11.36 -5.41 -12.25
CA PHE A 7 -10.37 -5.33 -13.31
C PHE A 7 -9.16 -6.20 -12.97
N ALA A 8 -8.65 -6.95 -13.95
CA ALA A 8 -7.42 -7.72 -13.81
C ALA A 8 -6.50 -7.46 -14.99
N SER A 9 -5.28 -7.00 -14.70
CA SER A 9 -4.21 -6.87 -15.69
C SER A 9 -3.11 -7.88 -15.40
N MET A 10 -2.82 -8.73 -16.40
CA MET A 10 -1.67 -9.64 -16.38
C MET A 10 -0.65 -9.32 -17.48
N ALA A 11 -0.95 -8.32 -18.32
CA ALA A 11 -0.10 -7.94 -19.44
C ALA A 11 0.95 -6.91 -18.99
N ASP A 12 2.16 -7.02 -19.53
CA ASP A 12 3.23 -6.08 -19.28
C ASP A 12 3.00 -4.76 -20.03
N ASN A 13 3.64 -3.68 -19.55
CA ASN A 13 3.66 -2.35 -20.18
C ASN A 13 2.26 -1.72 -20.34
N ILE A 14 1.36 -1.98 -19.39
CA ILE A 14 0.03 -1.37 -19.37
C ILE A 14 0.12 0.06 -18.85
N LEU A 15 -0.57 0.96 -19.55
CA LEU A 15 -0.75 2.33 -19.13
C LEU A 15 -2.24 2.62 -18.99
N VAL A 16 -2.64 3.11 -17.82
CA VAL A 16 -4.02 3.54 -17.56
C VAL A 16 -3.99 4.96 -17.00
N SER A 17 -4.90 5.80 -17.48
CA SER A 17 -5.04 7.16 -16.98
C SER A 17 -6.49 7.58 -16.87
N GLY A 18 -6.85 8.24 -15.76
CA GLY A 18 -8.18 8.84 -15.56
C GLY A 18 -9.33 7.85 -15.40
N ILE A 19 -9.05 6.59 -15.04
CA ILE A 19 -10.08 5.55 -14.87
C ILE A 19 -10.32 5.24 -13.40
N THR A 20 -11.58 5.03 -13.04
CA THR A 20 -11.99 4.55 -11.71
C THR A 20 -12.41 3.07 -11.77
N PHE A 21 -11.77 2.24 -10.97
CA PHE A 21 -12.11 0.84 -10.76
C PHE A 21 -12.83 0.70 -9.41
N VAL A 22 -13.99 0.05 -9.40
CA VAL A 22 -14.84 -0.06 -8.21
C VAL A 22 -15.28 -1.51 -8.01
N ASN A 23 -15.07 -2.05 -6.81
CA ASN A 23 -15.78 -3.23 -6.37
C ASN A 23 -16.84 -2.84 -5.33
N SER A 24 -18.10 -2.92 -5.70
CA SER A 24 -19.23 -2.47 -4.87
C SER A 24 -19.79 -3.54 -3.93
N TYR A 25 -19.13 -4.70 -3.77
CA TYR A 25 -19.65 -5.79 -2.94
C TYR A 25 -19.89 -5.33 -1.48
N ASN A 26 -18.89 -4.71 -0.86
CA ASN A 26 -18.97 -4.14 0.49
C ASN A 26 -18.57 -2.66 0.53
N TYR A 27 -18.58 -1.97 -0.62
CA TYR A 27 -18.30 -0.54 -0.76
C TYR A 27 -19.45 0.23 -1.45
N PRO A 28 -19.88 1.40 -0.93
CA PRO A 28 -19.53 1.91 0.39
C PRO A 28 -20.10 1.00 1.49
N PRO A 29 -19.43 0.90 2.65
CA PRO A 29 -19.91 0.08 3.75
C PRO A 29 -21.23 0.65 4.30
N ARG A 30 -22.19 -0.24 4.58
CA ARG A 30 -23.52 0.13 5.07
C ARG A 30 -23.95 -0.84 6.16
N LYS A 31 -24.60 -0.33 7.21
CA LYS A 31 -25.23 -1.17 8.24
C LYS A 31 -26.30 -2.06 7.58
N GLY A 32 -26.22 -3.38 7.81
CA GLY A 32 -27.09 -4.35 7.15
C GLY A 32 -26.77 -4.59 5.67
N GLY A 33 -25.63 -4.10 5.17
CA GLY A 33 -25.10 -4.45 3.86
C GLY A 33 -24.46 -5.85 3.84
N ASN A 34 -23.79 -6.17 2.73
CA ASN A 34 -23.07 -7.43 2.60
C ASN A 34 -22.01 -7.59 3.71
N PRO A 35 -21.72 -8.83 4.14
CA PRO A 35 -20.64 -9.08 5.08
C PRO A 35 -19.32 -8.59 4.50
N VAL A 36 -18.42 -8.13 5.38
CA VAL A 36 -17.08 -7.70 4.97
C VAL A 36 -16.28 -8.92 4.54
N MET A 37 -15.86 -8.94 3.27
CA MET A 37 -15.02 -10.00 2.67
C MET A 37 -14.05 -9.37 1.67
N PRO A 38 -12.94 -10.03 1.32
CA PRO A 38 -12.07 -9.63 0.21
C PRO A 38 -12.85 -9.38 -1.09
N ALA A 39 -12.74 -8.17 -1.62
CA ALA A 39 -13.48 -7.73 -2.81
C ALA A 39 -12.63 -6.74 -3.64
N LEU A 40 -11.87 -7.28 -4.60
CA LEU A 40 -10.85 -6.54 -5.33
C LEU A 40 -11.50 -5.59 -6.36
N ALA A 41 -11.15 -4.31 -6.29
CA ALA A 41 -11.40 -3.36 -7.36
C ALA A 41 -10.47 -3.63 -8.54
N ALA A 42 -9.19 -3.89 -8.25
CA ALA A 42 -8.22 -4.24 -9.28
C ALA A 42 -7.19 -5.27 -8.81
N LYS A 43 -6.73 -6.08 -9.76
CA LYS A 43 -5.56 -6.95 -9.65
C LYS A 43 -4.55 -6.59 -10.74
N ILE A 44 -3.31 -6.29 -10.36
CA ILE A 44 -2.23 -5.95 -11.29
C ILE A 44 -1.07 -6.94 -11.10
N SER A 45 -0.73 -7.67 -12.16
CA SER A 45 0.33 -8.70 -12.14
C SER A 45 1.35 -8.58 -13.28
N GLY A 46 1.12 -7.71 -14.27
CA GLY A 46 2.00 -7.51 -15.41
C GLY A 46 3.08 -6.46 -15.14
N ASP A 47 4.32 -6.73 -15.57
CA ASP A 47 5.46 -5.87 -15.28
C ASP A 47 5.39 -4.52 -16.01
N LYS A 48 5.97 -3.48 -15.43
CA LYS A 48 6.03 -2.11 -16.02
C LYS A 48 4.65 -1.50 -16.27
N SER A 49 3.73 -1.70 -15.33
CA SER A 49 2.39 -1.10 -15.40
C SER A 49 2.37 0.27 -14.73
N ALA A 50 1.78 1.27 -15.38
CA ALA A 50 1.62 2.61 -14.81
C ALA A 50 0.16 3.08 -14.80
N PHE A 51 -0.22 3.71 -13.69
CA PHE A 51 -1.55 4.25 -13.43
C PHE A 51 -1.41 5.72 -13.03
N TYR A 52 -2.07 6.59 -13.78
CA TYR A 52 -2.05 8.03 -13.55
C TYR A 52 -3.45 8.56 -13.29
N GLU A 53 -3.65 9.29 -12.19
CA GLU A 53 -4.96 9.90 -11.89
C GLU A 53 -6.11 8.87 -11.89
N CYS A 54 -5.80 7.62 -11.53
CA CYS A 54 -6.76 6.54 -11.44
C CYS A 54 -7.33 6.46 -10.02
N SER A 55 -8.52 5.88 -9.89
CA SER A 55 -9.12 5.59 -8.58
C SER A 55 -9.39 4.11 -8.41
N PHE A 56 -9.10 3.58 -7.22
CA PHE A 56 -9.36 2.19 -6.84
C PHE A 56 -10.23 2.21 -5.59
N LEU A 57 -11.50 1.85 -5.74
CA LEU A 57 -12.52 1.99 -4.71
C LEU A 57 -13.02 0.61 -4.25
N GLY A 58 -12.83 0.32 -2.97
CA GLY A 58 -13.24 -0.93 -2.35
C GLY A 58 -13.21 -0.82 -0.84
N TYR A 59 -13.19 -1.97 -0.16
CA TYR A 59 -13.23 -2.02 1.31
C TYR A 59 -12.14 -2.92 1.89
N GLN A 60 -12.31 -4.24 1.79
CA GLN A 60 -11.25 -5.19 2.12
C GLN A 60 -10.60 -5.67 0.82
N ASP A 61 -9.26 -5.67 0.78
CA ASP A 61 -8.47 -6.14 -0.35
C ASP A 61 -8.75 -5.35 -1.66
N THR A 62 -8.85 -4.01 -1.60
CA THR A 62 -9.22 -3.16 -2.75
C THR A 62 -8.28 -3.33 -3.96
N LEU A 63 -6.96 -3.23 -3.75
CA LEU A 63 -5.94 -3.28 -4.81
C LEU A 63 -4.95 -4.40 -4.52
N LEU A 64 -5.01 -5.46 -5.33
CA LEU A 64 -3.99 -6.49 -5.38
C LEU A 64 -2.87 -6.05 -6.33
N ASP A 65 -1.85 -5.44 -5.76
CA ASP A 65 -0.56 -5.14 -6.38
C ASP A 65 0.33 -6.40 -6.33
N ASP A 66 0.00 -7.37 -7.20
CA ASP A 66 0.37 -8.78 -7.07
C ASP A 66 1.87 -9.02 -7.22
N GLN A 67 2.44 -8.62 -8.35
CA GLN A 67 3.83 -8.86 -8.75
C GLN A 67 4.22 -7.96 -9.91
N GLY A 68 5.53 -7.80 -10.13
CA GLY A 68 6.06 -6.92 -11.18
C GLY A 68 6.32 -5.51 -10.67
N ARG A 69 6.74 -4.62 -11.56
CA ARG A 69 7.07 -3.23 -11.24
C ARG A 69 5.96 -2.30 -11.64
N HIS A 70 5.46 -1.52 -10.68
CA HIS A 70 4.32 -0.65 -10.92
C HIS A 70 4.57 0.78 -10.47
N TYR A 71 3.95 1.72 -11.20
CA TYR A 71 3.96 3.13 -10.85
C TYR A 71 2.54 3.66 -10.74
N PHE A 72 2.14 4.06 -9.54
CA PHE A 72 0.87 4.72 -9.28
C PHE A 72 1.15 6.18 -8.98
N LYS A 73 0.73 7.10 -9.85
CA LYS A 73 0.96 8.54 -9.67
C LYS A 73 -0.35 9.29 -9.60
N GLN A 74 -0.52 10.14 -8.58
CA GLN A 74 -1.73 10.93 -8.36
C GLN A 74 -3.01 10.09 -8.33
N CYS A 75 -2.92 8.83 -7.91
CA CYS A 75 -4.07 7.94 -7.80
C CYS A 75 -4.79 8.14 -6.45
N THR A 76 -6.06 7.77 -6.40
CA THR A 76 -6.82 7.65 -5.16
C THR A 76 -7.07 6.18 -4.86
N ILE A 77 -6.71 5.71 -3.68
CA ILE A 77 -6.98 4.33 -3.24
C ILE A 77 -7.80 4.37 -1.96
N VAL A 78 -8.95 3.70 -1.97
CA VAL A 78 -9.91 3.70 -0.86
C VAL A 78 -10.10 2.30 -0.30
N GLY A 79 -10.05 2.16 1.03
CA GLY A 79 -10.34 0.90 1.70
C GLY A 79 -10.19 0.94 3.21
N ALA A 80 -10.25 -0.22 3.84
CA ALA A 80 -10.26 -0.41 5.29
C ALA A 80 -9.22 -1.44 5.74
N THR A 81 -9.24 -2.65 5.16
CA THR A 81 -8.40 -3.78 5.60
C THR A 81 -7.57 -4.28 4.42
N ASP A 82 -6.26 -4.32 4.60
CA ASP A 82 -5.27 -4.81 3.62
C ASP A 82 -5.52 -4.27 2.20
N PHE A 83 -5.97 -3.03 2.10
CA PHE A 83 -6.59 -2.57 0.87
C PHE A 83 -5.57 -2.24 -0.23
N ILE A 84 -4.27 -2.23 0.10
CA ILE A 84 -3.15 -2.32 -0.83
C ILE A 84 -2.30 -3.53 -0.42
N PHE A 85 -2.33 -4.60 -1.18
CA PHE A 85 -1.68 -5.85 -0.80
C PHE A 85 -1.07 -6.57 -2.00
N GLY A 86 -0.12 -7.47 -1.73
CA GLY A 86 0.60 -8.20 -2.78
C GLY A 86 2.12 -8.07 -2.70
N GLY A 87 2.80 -8.60 -3.71
CA GLY A 87 4.25 -8.70 -3.81
C GLY A 87 4.85 -7.79 -4.89
N GLY A 88 4.13 -6.76 -5.34
CA GLY A 88 4.66 -5.79 -6.31
C GLY A 88 5.88 -5.01 -5.80
N GLN A 89 6.71 -4.57 -6.75
CA GLN A 89 7.76 -3.58 -6.56
C GLN A 89 7.22 -2.23 -7.05
N SER A 90 6.72 -1.41 -6.14
CA SER A 90 5.83 -0.32 -6.54
C SER A 90 6.15 0.99 -5.86
N ILE A 91 6.05 2.08 -6.63
CA ILE A 91 6.00 3.45 -6.11
C ILE A 91 4.57 3.97 -6.25
N TYR A 92 4.00 4.38 -5.12
CA TYR A 92 2.80 5.20 -5.01
C TYR A 92 3.26 6.63 -4.78
N GLU A 93 3.23 7.47 -5.82
CA GLU A 93 3.70 8.85 -5.76
C GLU A 93 2.53 9.83 -5.79
N LYS A 94 2.49 10.77 -4.84
CA LYS A 94 1.46 11.81 -4.76
C LYS A 94 0.02 11.26 -4.74
N CYS A 95 -0.14 10.04 -4.23
CA CYS A 95 -1.44 9.38 -4.15
C CYS A 95 -2.21 9.83 -2.91
N THR A 96 -3.53 9.81 -3.01
CA THR A 96 -4.42 9.93 -1.85
C THR A 96 -4.81 8.54 -1.38
N ILE A 97 -4.45 8.22 -0.15
CA ILE A 97 -4.75 6.97 0.53
C ILE A 97 -5.89 7.25 1.52
N SER A 98 -7.12 6.92 1.12
CA SER A 98 -8.33 7.24 1.87
C SER A 98 -8.85 6.04 2.66
N VAL A 99 -8.73 6.13 3.97
CA VAL A 99 -9.12 5.08 4.91
C VAL A 99 -10.59 5.21 5.28
N ASN A 100 -11.31 4.10 5.25
CA ASN A 100 -12.71 4.03 5.64
C ASN A 100 -12.96 2.95 6.69
N THR A 101 -12.53 3.16 7.94
CA THR A 101 -12.70 2.16 9.00
C THR A 101 -13.81 2.50 9.99
N GLY A 102 -14.49 3.64 9.85
CA GLY A 102 -15.57 4.09 10.73
C GLY A 102 -16.81 3.20 10.76
N THR A 103 -16.92 2.26 9.82
CA THR A 103 -18.01 1.27 9.74
C THR A 103 -17.59 -0.15 10.10
N LEU A 104 -16.33 -0.36 10.49
CA LEU A 104 -15.90 -1.62 11.11
C LEU A 104 -16.50 -1.73 12.52
N ASP A 105 -16.45 -2.92 13.10
CA ASP A 105 -16.89 -3.14 14.48
C ASP A 105 -16.19 -2.17 15.43
N PRO A 106 -16.88 -1.62 16.46
CA PRO A 106 -16.28 -0.67 17.39
C PRO A 106 -14.95 -1.17 17.97
N GLY A 107 -13.92 -0.34 17.88
CA GLY A 107 -12.56 -0.68 18.32
C GLY A 107 -11.68 -1.35 17.26
N SER A 108 -12.23 -1.66 16.09
CA SER A 108 -11.43 -2.17 14.96
C SER A 108 -10.49 -1.11 14.40
N THR A 109 -9.32 -1.56 13.94
CA THR A 109 -8.31 -0.73 13.28
C THR A 109 -8.04 -1.31 11.90
N GLY A 110 -8.00 -0.45 10.89
CA GLY A 110 -7.68 -0.86 9.52
C GLY A 110 -6.20 -1.06 9.26
N PHE A 111 -5.89 -1.50 8.05
CA PHE A 111 -4.53 -1.72 7.57
C PHE A 111 -4.43 -1.22 6.14
N ILE A 112 -3.54 -0.25 5.90
CA ILE A 112 -3.33 0.28 4.54
C ILE A 112 -2.63 -0.76 3.67
N ALA A 113 -1.44 -1.19 4.10
CA ALA A 113 -0.60 -2.09 3.33
C ALA A 113 -0.50 -3.50 3.93
N ALA A 114 -0.56 -4.53 3.10
CA ALA A 114 -0.22 -5.91 3.47
C ALA A 114 0.76 -6.49 2.44
N GLN A 115 2.05 -6.16 2.59
CA GLN A 115 3.06 -6.47 1.58
C GLN A 115 3.61 -7.91 1.75
N ALA A 116 3.74 -8.63 0.64
CA ALA A 116 3.91 -10.07 0.55
C ALA A 116 5.34 -10.56 0.24
N ARG A 117 6.36 -9.73 0.46
CA ARG A 117 7.76 -10.12 0.21
C ARG A 117 8.16 -11.27 1.11
N ALA A 118 8.58 -12.37 0.50
CA ALA A 118 8.83 -13.63 1.19
C ALA A 118 10.33 -14.01 1.27
N ARG A 119 11.23 -13.29 0.61
CA ARG A 119 12.66 -13.61 0.54
C ARG A 119 13.54 -12.36 0.65
N PRO A 120 14.77 -12.48 1.18
CA PRO A 120 15.67 -11.32 1.39
C PRO A 120 16.18 -10.69 0.09
N ASN A 121 16.31 -11.47 -0.99
CA ASN A 121 16.86 -11.00 -2.27
C ASN A 121 15.78 -10.58 -3.27
N ASP A 122 14.51 -10.67 -2.87
CA ASP A 122 13.39 -10.19 -3.68
C ASP A 122 13.38 -8.64 -3.67
N PRO A 123 13.38 -7.95 -4.83
CA PRO A 123 13.34 -6.50 -4.89
C PRO A 123 11.95 -5.91 -4.66
N SER A 124 10.90 -6.70 -4.42
CA SER A 124 9.53 -6.23 -4.16
C SER A 124 9.39 -5.33 -2.91
N GLY A 125 8.36 -4.51 -2.87
CA GLY A 125 8.11 -3.59 -1.75
C GLY A 125 7.31 -2.39 -2.19
N PHE A 126 6.51 -1.85 -1.28
CA PHE A 126 5.68 -0.68 -1.54
C PHE A 126 6.36 0.57 -0.99
N VAL A 127 6.51 1.58 -1.85
CA VAL A 127 7.05 2.90 -1.48
C VAL A 127 5.94 3.94 -1.68
N PHE A 128 5.46 4.51 -0.58
CA PHE A 128 4.51 5.61 -0.55
C PHE A 128 5.28 6.92 -0.45
N LYS A 129 5.42 7.61 -1.58
CA LYS A 129 6.20 8.84 -1.73
C LYS A 129 5.25 10.02 -1.87
N GLN A 130 5.38 11.02 -1.00
CA GLN A 130 4.57 12.26 -1.06
C GLN A 130 3.05 11.99 -1.06
N CYS A 131 2.62 10.92 -0.40
CA CYS A 131 1.21 10.54 -0.34
C CYS A 131 0.48 11.27 0.80
N ILE A 132 -0.85 11.34 0.70
CA ILE A 132 -1.71 11.83 1.77
C ILE A 132 -2.49 10.65 2.34
N VAL A 133 -2.36 10.39 3.64
CA VAL A 133 -3.14 9.39 4.37
C VAL A 133 -4.21 10.10 5.20
N ASN A 134 -5.46 9.97 4.76
CA ASN A 134 -6.63 10.60 5.38
C ASN A 134 -7.83 9.65 5.42
N GLY A 135 -8.97 10.14 5.92
CA GLY A 135 -10.20 9.36 6.00
C GLY A 135 -10.80 9.34 7.39
N ASN A 136 -11.51 8.27 7.72
CA ASN A 136 -12.22 8.11 8.99
C ASN A 136 -11.72 6.88 9.78
N GLY A 137 -12.00 6.87 11.08
CA GLY A 137 -11.63 5.78 11.98
C GLY A 137 -10.13 5.74 12.33
N LYS A 138 -9.60 4.53 12.53
CA LYS A 138 -8.21 4.29 12.89
C LYS A 138 -7.56 3.28 11.94
N THR A 139 -6.26 3.43 11.70
CA THR A 139 -5.49 2.54 10.81
C THR A 139 -4.06 2.35 11.27
N PHE A 140 -3.49 1.20 10.94
CA PHE A 140 -2.06 0.99 10.78
C PHE A 140 -1.61 1.39 9.36
N LEU A 141 -0.36 1.80 9.23
CA LEU A 141 0.33 2.04 7.96
C LEU A 141 0.52 0.75 7.15
N GLY A 142 0.62 -0.38 7.84
CA GLY A 142 0.61 -1.69 7.23
C GLY A 142 0.90 -2.82 8.22
N ARG A 143 0.77 -4.05 7.71
CA ARG A 143 1.10 -5.28 8.43
C ARG A 143 1.83 -6.29 7.57
N ALA A 144 2.66 -7.13 8.19
CA ALA A 144 3.57 -8.02 7.48
C ALA A 144 2.87 -9.31 7.00
N TRP A 145 2.30 -9.30 5.79
CA TRP A 145 1.67 -10.51 5.24
C TRP A 145 2.66 -11.68 5.04
N LYS A 146 3.94 -11.36 4.79
CA LYS A 146 5.03 -12.35 4.67
C LYS A 146 6.28 -11.91 5.47
N PRO A 147 7.19 -12.85 5.79
CA PRO A 147 8.30 -12.60 6.74
C PRO A 147 9.29 -11.49 6.36
N TYR A 148 9.43 -11.16 5.07
CA TYR A 148 10.35 -10.12 4.58
C TYR A 148 9.60 -8.87 4.11
N SER A 149 8.36 -8.68 4.57
CA SER A 149 7.47 -7.59 4.16
C SER A 149 8.19 -6.25 4.14
N ARG A 150 7.95 -5.47 3.08
CA ARG A 150 8.60 -4.16 2.90
C ARG A 150 7.59 -3.10 2.50
N ALA A 151 7.42 -2.12 3.37
CA ALA A 151 6.56 -0.95 3.14
C ALA A 151 7.25 0.30 3.70
N ILE A 152 7.33 1.34 2.88
CA ILE A 152 8.12 2.53 3.17
C ILE A 152 7.25 3.76 2.91
N TYR A 153 7.24 4.71 3.84
CA TYR A 153 6.61 6.02 3.66
C TYR A 153 7.68 7.12 3.69
N TYR A 154 7.67 7.98 2.68
CA TYR A 154 8.63 9.07 2.51
C TYR A 154 7.92 10.36 2.14
N GLU A 155 8.23 11.46 2.84
CA GLU A 155 7.65 12.79 2.62
C GLU A 155 6.11 12.81 2.58
N SER A 156 5.46 11.87 3.28
CA SER A 156 4.00 11.69 3.24
C SER A 156 3.31 12.40 4.40
N PHE A 157 2.06 12.82 4.22
CA PHE A 157 1.24 13.44 5.25
C PHE A 157 0.29 12.42 5.90
N PHE A 158 0.28 12.35 7.22
CA PHE A 158 -0.63 11.51 8.01
C PHE A 158 -1.58 12.35 8.84
N SER A 159 -2.88 12.23 8.56
CA SER A 159 -3.92 12.71 9.49
C SER A 159 -3.90 11.92 10.82
N ASN A 160 -4.71 12.33 11.79
CA ASN A 160 -4.72 11.77 13.14
C ASN A 160 -5.37 10.36 13.25
N ILE A 161 -5.61 9.72 12.11
CA ILE A 161 -6.19 8.37 12.03
C ILE A 161 -5.15 7.26 12.16
N VAL A 162 -3.87 7.56 11.91
CA VAL A 162 -2.78 6.59 12.08
C VAL A 162 -2.58 6.32 13.58
N VAL A 163 -2.65 5.05 13.98
CA VAL A 163 -2.42 4.65 15.38
C VAL A 163 -0.96 4.82 15.76
N SER A 164 -0.70 5.05 17.04
CA SER A 164 0.62 5.44 17.53
C SER A 164 1.70 4.37 17.31
N GLN A 165 1.31 3.09 17.34
CA GLN A 165 2.16 1.94 17.02
C GLN A 165 2.64 1.96 15.55
N GLY A 166 1.86 2.56 14.65
CA GLY A 166 2.14 2.71 13.21
C GLY A 166 2.02 1.42 12.40
N TRP A 167 2.61 0.33 12.88
CA TRP A 167 2.73 -0.92 12.16
C TRP A 167 2.31 -2.12 13.00
N ASP A 168 1.92 -3.18 12.33
CA ASP A 168 1.56 -4.45 12.96
C ASP A 168 2.40 -5.60 12.37
N ALA A 169 2.76 -6.56 13.22
CA ALA A 169 3.57 -7.69 12.77
C ALA A 169 2.75 -8.77 12.07
N TRP A 170 1.44 -8.62 11.88
CA TRP A 170 0.47 -9.70 11.61
C TRP A 170 0.16 -10.52 12.88
N ASN A 171 -0.71 -11.53 12.75
CA ASN A 171 -1.09 -12.48 13.81
C ASN A 171 0.04 -13.47 14.18
N TYR A 172 1.31 -13.11 14.02
CA TYR A 172 2.39 -13.95 14.51
C TYR A 172 2.42 -13.96 16.03
N ASN A 173 2.59 -15.14 16.61
CA ASN A 173 2.86 -15.23 18.04
C ASN A 173 4.16 -14.48 18.40
N VAL A 174 4.33 -14.14 19.68
CA VAL A 174 5.47 -13.35 20.16
C VAL A 174 6.82 -13.94 19.70
N PHE A 175 6.94 -15.26 19.69
CA PHE A 175 8.15 -15.94 19.22
C PHE A 175 8.42 -15.71 17.73
N MET A 176 7.41 -15.88 16.88
CA MET A 176 7.54 -15.61 15.45
C MET A 176 7.83 -14.13 15.15
N VAL A 177 7.23 -13.19 15.89
CA VAL A 177 7.56 -11.76 15.76
C VAL A 177 9.05 -11.54 16.06
N VAL A 178 9.62 -12.17 17.09
CA VAL A 178 11.06 -12.08 17.40
C VAL A 178 11.92 -12.60 16.24
N LEU A 179 11.49 -13.66 15.55
CA LEU A 179 12.22 -14.24 14.42
C LEU A 179 12.19 -13.37 13.16
N ILE A 180 11.05 -12.75 12.85
CA ILE A 180 10.86 -12.05 11.57
C ILE A 180 11.06 -10.54 11.64
N ARG A 181 10.98 -9.90 12.82
CA ARG A 181 11.08 -8.43 12.93
C ARG A 181 12.37 -7.85 12.35
N ASN A 182 13.44 -8.64 12.33
CA ASN A 182 14.71 -8.23 11.74
C ASN A 182 14.70 -8.30 10.21
N GLN A 183 13.80 -9.11 9.64
CA GLN A 183 13.63 -9.38 8.21
C GLN A 183 12.65 -8.39 7.55
N ILE A 184 11.67 -7.88 8.32
CA ILE A 184 10.71 -6.86 7.88
C ILE A 184 11.41 -5.51 7.69
N THR A 185 11.01 -4.78 6.65
CA THR A 185 11.45 -3.40 6.38
C THR A 185 10.25 -2.48 6.38
N PHE A 186 9.89 -1.99 7.57
CA PHE A 186 8.94 -0.90 7.76
C PHE A 186 9.70 0.36 8.15
N ALA A 187 9.48 1.45 7.43
CA ALA A 187 10.21 2.69 7.66
C ALA A 187 9.39 3.92 7.26
N GLU A 188 9.46 4.96 8.08
CA GLU A 188 8.93 6.30 7.82
C GLU A 188 10.06 7.34 7.89
N ASN A 189 10.17 8.23 6.90
CA ASN A 189 11.06 9.39 6.95
C ASN A 189 10.42 10.64 6.36
N GLN A 190 10.71 11.79 6.99
CA GLN A 190 10.18 13.12 6.63
C GLN A 190 8.64 13.17 6.50
N CYS A 191 7.92 12.27 7.18
CA CYS A 191 6.46 12.27 7.19
C CYS A 191 5.93 13.32 8.17
N GLN A 192 4.85 14.00 7.80
CA GLN A 192 4.30 15.14 8.53
C GLN A 192 2.84 14.90 8.94
N GLY A 193 2.29 15.79 9.75
CA GLY A 193 0.90 15.75 10.19
C GLY A 193 0.71 15.08 11.55
N PRO A 194 -0.50 15.17 12.13
CA PRO A 194 -0.77 14.70 13.49
C PRO A 194 -0.59 13.19 13.69
N GLY A 195 -0.65 12.38 12.63
CA GLY A 195 -0.40 10.94 12.68
C GLY A 195 1.08 10.52 12.58
N SER A 196 2.00 11.47 12.32
CA SER A 196 3.42 11.16 12.08
C SER A 196 4.30 11.13 13.32
N ASN A 197 3.73 11.30 14.52
CA ASN A 197 4.49 11.17 15.76
C ASN A 197 5.00 9.74 15.95
N LYS A 198 6.33 9.58 15.91
CA LYS A 198 7.00 8.28 15.99
C LYS A 198 7.32 7.80 17.42
N SER A 199 7.09 8.61 18.45
CA SER A 199 7.54 8.30 19.84
C SER A 199 6.98 7.00 20.42
N ASN A 200 5.87 6.51 19.89
CA ASN A 200 5.21 5.27 20.32
C ASN A 200 5.18 4.19 19.23
N ARG A 201 5.94 4.36 18.14
CA ARG A 201 6.05 3.34 17.10
C ARG A 201 6.61 2.05 17.67
N ILE A 202 6.27 0.96 17.00
CA ILE A 202 6.93 -0.33 17.21
C ILE A 202 8.46 -0.19 17.25
N LYS A 203 9.12 -0.86 18.20
CA LYS A 203 10.57 -0.74 18.42
C LYS A 203 11.44 -1.31 17.29
N TRP A 204 10.85 -2.07 16.38
CA TRP A 204 11.52 -2.74 15.27
C TRP A 204 11.26 -2.07 13.91
N GLU A 205 10.68 -0.87 13.91
CA GLU A 205 10.74 0.02 12.73
C GLU A 205 12.20 0.28 12.33
N LYS A 206 12.50 0.25 11.03
CA LYS A 206 13.86 0.38 10.52
C LYS A 206 14.26 1.84 10.40
N ASN A 207 15.47 2.15 10.86
CA ASN A 207 16.16 3.39 10.57
C ASN A 207 17.09 3.18 9.38
N LEU A 208 16.59 3.48 8.18
CA LEU A 208 17.36 3.34 6.94
C LEU A 208 18.41 4.45 6.82
N SER A 209 19.56 4.11 6.24
CA SER A 209 20.63 5.05 5.87
C SER A 209 20.19 6.01 4.74
N PRO A 210 20.87 7.15 4.55
CA PRO A 210 20.59 8.05 3.43
C PRO A 210 20.67 7.34 2.06
N GLN A 211 21.60 6.41 1.90
CA GLN A 211 21.76 5.63 0.67
C GLN A 211 20.59 4.67 0.43
N GLU A 212 20.09 4.03 1.47
CA GLU A 212 18.89 3.18 1.39
C GLU A 212 17.64 4.04 1.07
N TRP A 213 17.49 5.21 1.70
CA TRP A 213 16.40 6.13 1.34
C TRP A 213 16.45 6.54 -0.13
N GLN A 214 17.64 6.88 -0.63
CA GLN A 214 17.82 7.25 -2.03
C GLN A 214 17.48 6.09 -2.97
N SER A 215 17.86 4.84 -2.62
CA SER A 215 17.62 3.68 -3.48
C SER A 215 16.15 3.30 -3.57
N PHE A 216 15.37 3.52 -2.50
CA PHE A 216 13.92 3.26 -2.50
C PHE A 216 13.08 4.39 -3.10
N THR A 217 13.48 5.64 -2.90
CA THR A 217 12.64 6.81 -3.28
C THR A 217 12.96 7.37 -4.67
N SER A 218 14.07 6.95 -5.27
CA SER A 218 14.41 7.20 -6.68
C SER A 218 13.49 6.40 -7.62
N ASN A 219 13.17 6.96 -8.78
CA ASN A 219 12.42 6.24 -9.82
C ASN A 219 13.15 4.98 -10.28
N SER A 220 14.49 4.94 -10.18
CA SER A 220 15.31 3.76 -10.48
C SER A 220 14.93 2.54 -9.63
N TYR A 221 14.24 2.72 -8.49
CA TYR A 221 13.69 1.60 -7.73
C TYR A 221 12.79 0.73 -8.62
N ILE A 222 11.93 1.33 -9.45
CA ILE A 222 11.06 0.59 -10.37
C ILE A 222 11.48 0.71 -11.84
N ASP A 223 12.36 1.66 -12.17
CA ASP A 223 12.65 2.08 -13.53
C ASP A 223 14.15 2.20 -13.82
N ASN A 224 14.90 1.11 -13.65
CA ASN A 224 16.31 1.06 -14.02
C ASN A 224 16.52 1.09 -15.55
N GLU A 225 15.54 0.63 -16.34
CA GLU A 225 15.63 0.57 -17.81
C GLU A 225 14.98 1.76 -18.53
N GLY A 226 14.47 2.76 -17.82
CA GLY A 226 13.81 3.93 -18.39
C GLY A 226 12.50 3.65 -19.13
N TRP A 227 11.70 2.67 -18.69
CA TRP A 227 10.39 2.36 -19.26
C TRP A 227 9.34 3.44 -18.98
N ILE A 228 9.42 4.17 -17.85
CA ILE A 228 8.44 5.23 -17.55
C ILE A 228 8.55 6.36 -18.60
N GLN A 229 9.77 6.72 -18.99
CA GLN A 229 10.05 7.76 -19.99
C GLN A 229 9.60 7.37 -21.40
N ARG A 230 9.40 6.07 -21.66
CA ARG A 230 8.92 5.53 -22.95
C ARG A 230 7.41 5.37 -23.02
N LEU A 231 6.69 5.65 -21.93
CA LEU A 231 5.24 5.58 -21.94
C LEU A 231 4.67 6.59 -22.95
N PRO A 232 3.61 6.23 -23.70
CA PRO A 232 3.03 7.08 -24.74
C PRO A 232 2.43 8.40 -24.20
N LEU A 233 2.15 8.48 -22.89
CA LEU A 233 1.73 9.73 -22.27
C LEU A 233 2.95 10.60 -21.96
N LYS A 234 3.13 11.68 -22.73
CA LYS A 234 3.86 12.86 -22.26
C LYS A 234 2.96 13.58 -21.26
N ILE A 235 2.91 13.08 -20.04
CA ILE A 235 2.12 13.71 -18.98
C ILE A 235 2.75 15.07 -18.68
N LEU A 236 1.96 16.09 -18.95
CA LEU A 236 2.24 17.53 -18.86
C LEU A 236 2.86 17.92 -17.51
#